data_AF-A0A7K2MVC3-F1
#
_entry.id   AF-A0A7K2MVC3-F1
#
_cell.length_a   1.000
_cell.length_b   1.000
_cell.length_c   1.000
_cell.angle_alpha   90.00
_cell.angle_beta   90.00
_cell.angle_gamma   90.00
#
_symmetry.space_group_name_H-M   'P 1'
#
loop_
_entity.id
_entity.type
_entity.pdbx_description
1 polymer ?
#
loop_
_entity_poly.entity_id
_entity_poly.type
_entity_poly.pdbx_seq_one_letter_code
_entity_poly.pdbx_strand_id
1 'polypeptide(L)' 'MPELVLWDIDHTLMATGGLGRELWADAFEKVTGFAMREQASVTGSTERRILRETARLHGLD' A
#
# COMPACT_ATOMS: atom_id res chain seq x y z
N MET A 1 2.96 27.64 25.55
CA MET A 1 2.37 27.10 24.31
C MET A 1 3.44 26.28 23.61
N PRO A 2 3.11 25.17 22.94
CA PRO A 2 4.11 24.45 22.16
C PRO A 2 4.62 25.34 21.02
N GLU A 3 5.93 25.42 20.84
CA GLU A 3 6.57 26.20 19.77
C GLU A 3 6.58 25.47 18.43
N LEU A 4 6.39 24.14 18.43
CA LEU A 4 6.30 23.30 17.24
C LEU A 4 5.32 22.14 17.48
N VAL A 5 4.48 21.87 16.48
CA VAL A 5 3.64 20.67 16.42
C VAL A 5 3.90 19.99 15.10
N LEU A 6 4.29 18.72 15.15
CA LEU A 6 4.49 17.88 13.97
C LEU A 6 3.30 16.96 13.82
N TRP A 7 2.77 16.90 12.60
CA TRP A 7 1.71 15.99 12.23
C TRP A 7 2.22 15.08 11.13
N ASP A 8 1.90 13.80 11.26
CA ASP A 8 1.95 12.90 10.12
C ASP A 8 0.95 13.37 9.05
N ILE A 9 1.15 12.97 7.80
CA ILE A 9 0.27 13.36 6.70
C ILE A 9 -0.83 12.32 6.53
N ASP A 10 -0.43 11.08 6.24
CA ASP A 10 -1.34 10.00 5.90
C ASP A 10 -2.18 9.59 7.11
N HIS A 11 -3.48 9.47 6.90
CA HIS A 11 -4.47 9.15 7.94
C HIS A 11 -4.51 10.10 9.13
N THR A 12 -3.78 11.22 9.08
CA THR A 12 -3.74 12.25 10.12
C THR A 12 -4.26 13.57 9.58
N LEU A 13 -3.61 14.13 8.56
CA LEU A 13 -4.06 15.35 7.89
C LEU A 13 -4.91 15.05 6.64
N MET A 14 -4.74 13.87 6.05
CA MET A 14 -5.48 13.48 4.85
C MET A 14 -5.82 12.00 4.82
N ALA A 15 -6.92 11.68 4.13
CA ALA A 15 -7.29 10.32 3.77
C ALA A 15 -7.33 10.18 2.25
N THR A 16 -6.62 9.18 1.72
CA THR A 16 -6.56 8.90 0.27
C THR A 16 -7.80 8.16 -0.26
N GLY A 17 -8.73 7.77 0.62
CA GLY A 17 -10.03 7.19 0.24
C GLY A 17 -9.95 5.87 -0.53
N GLY A 18 -8.82 5.15 -0.46
CA GLY A 18 -8.62 3.89 -1.17
C GLY A 18 -7.93 4.03 -2.54
N LEU A 19 -7.72 5.24 -3.05
CA LEU A 19 -7.04 5.47 -4.34
C LEU A 19 -5.65 4.83 -4.39
N GLY A 20 -4.90 4.87 -3.28
CA GLY A 20 -3.58 4.21 -3.20
C GLY A 20 -3.66 2.71 -3.45
N ARG A 21 -4.72 2.04 -3.00
CA ARG A 21 -4.95 0.61 -3.24
C ARG A 21 -5.36 0.34 -4.68
N GLU A 22 -6.18 1.21 -5.28
CA GLU A 22 -6.59 1.09 -6.69
C GLU A 22 -5.38 1.22 -7.63
N LEU A 23 -4.52 2.21 -7.40
CA LEU A 23 -3.28 2.39 -8.17
C LEU A 23 -2.32 1.19 -8.00
N TRP A 24 -2.23 0.65 -6.79
CA TRP A 24 -1.46 -0.57 -6.55
C TRP A 24 -2.01 -1.78 -7.29
N ALA A 25 -3.34 -1.97 -7.30
CA ALA A 25 -3.99 -3.07 -8.00
C ALA A 25 -3.73 -3.01 -9.51
N ASP A 26 -3.89 -1.82 -10.11
CA ASP A 26 -3.65 -1.57 -11.53
C ASP A 26 -2.17 -1.80 -11.89
N ALA A 27 -1.24 -1.31 -11.07
CA ALA A 27 0.19 -1.54 -11.29
C ALA A 27 0.56 -3.03 -11.15
N PHE A 28 0.01 -3.72 -10.15
CA PHE A 28 0.26 -5.14 -9.93
C PHE A 28 -0.23 -5.97 -11.13
N GLU A 29 -1.42 -5.70 -11.65
CA GLU A 29 -1.96 -6.39 -12.82
C GLU A 29 -1.12 -6.10 -14.07
N LYS A 30 -0.72 -4.85 -14.30
CA LYS A 30 0.14 -4.48 -15.44
C LYS A 30 1.50 -5.18 -15.43
N VAL A 31 2.08 -5.41 -14.26
CA VAL A 31 3.41 -6.02 -14.12
C VAL A 31 3.36 -7.54 -14.12
N THR A 32 2.35 -8.13 -13.48
CA THR A 32 2.27 -9.58 -13.26
C THR A 32 1.35 -10.31 -14.24
N GLY A 33 0.39 -9.60 -14.85
CA GLY A 33 -0.70 -10.20 -15.61
C GLY A 33 -1.83 -10.78 -14.75
N PHE A 34 -1.76 -10.67 -13.41
CA PHE A 34 -2.77 -11.16 -12.48
C PHE A 34 -3.49 -10.01 -11.78
N ALA A 35 -4.81 -10.07 -11.71
CA ALA A 35 -5.58 -9.14 -10.89
C ALA A 35 -5.20 -9.28 -9.40
N MET A 36 -4.98 -8.14 -8.73
CA MET A 36 -4.66 -8.09 -7.30
C MET A 36 -5.93 -8.33 -6.47
N ARG A 37 -6.19 -9.59 -6.11
CA ARG A 37 -7.36 -10.03 -5.34
C ARG A 37 -7.23 -9.68 -3.86
N GLU A 38 -6.01 -9.78 -3.34
CA GLU A 38 -5.68 -9.56 -1.94
C GLU A 38 -4.46 -8.65 -1.84
N GLN A 39 -4.32 -7.90 -0.73
CA GLN A 39 -3.13 -7.10 -0.48
C GLN A 39 -2.53 -7.54 0.86
N ALA A 40 -1.21 -7.74 0.89
CA ALA A 40 -0.53 -8.01 2.14
C ALA A 40 -0.67 -6.82 3.10
N SER A 41 -0.52 -7.08 4.41
CA SER A 41 -0.60 -6.03 5.43
C SER A 41 0.40 -4.89 5.14
N VAL A 42 -0.09 -3.66 5.11
CA VAL A 42 0.68 -2.45 4.79
C VAL A 42 1.26 -1.80 6.04
N THR A 43 0.52 -1.82 7.15
CA THR A 43 0.91 -1.13 8.38
C THR A 43 2.25 -1.63 8.91
N GLY A 44 3.22 -0.71 9.05
CA GLY A 44 4.58 -1.04 9.51
C GLY A 44 5.38 -1.89 8.52
N SER A 45 4.96 -1.94 7.25
CA SER A 45 5.65 -2.66 6.18
C SER A 45 6.40 -1.70 5.27
N THR A 46 7.55 -2.13 4.75
CA THR A 46 8.16 -1.46 3.59
C THR A 46 7.44 -1.89 2.31
N GLU A 47 7.49 -1.06 1.27
CA GLU A 47 6.89 -1.34 -0.03
C GLU A 47 7.40 -2.65 -0.63
N ARG A 48 8.70 -2.95 -0.46
CA ARG A 48 9.29 -4.21 -0.93
C ARG A 48 8.69 -5.42 -0.22
N ARG A 49 8.42 -5.32 1.08
CA ARG A 49 7.76 -6.39 1.84
C ARG A 49 6.32 -6.55 1.37
N ILE A 50 5.58 -5.44 1.23
CA ILE A 50 4.19 -5.45 0.74
C ILE A 50 4.12 -6.13 -0.63
N LEU A 51 4.98 -5.76 -1.57
CA LEU A 51 4.98 -6.32 -2.91
C LEU A 51 5.27 -7.83 -2.91
N ARG A 52 6.32 -8.26 -2.20
CA ARG A 52 6.71 -9.68 -2.13
C ARG A 52 5.60 -10.53 -1.49
N GLU A 53 5.06 -10.08 -0.36
CA GLU A 53 4.01 -10.84 0.32
C GLU A 53 2.70 -10.81 -0.47
N THR A 54 2.40 -9.72 -1.18
CA THR A 54 1.24 -9.65 -2.07
C THR A 54 1.42 -10.62 -3.24
N ALA A 55 2.60 -10.69 -3.87
CA ALA A 55 2.90 -11.65 -4.93
C ALA A 55 2.71 -13.11 -4.46
N ARG A 56 3.18 -13.45 -3.26
CA ARG A 56 2.99 -14.76 -2.62
C ARG A 56 1.53 -15.15 -2.45
N LEU A 57 0.67 -14.22 -2.03
CA LEU A 57 -0.78 -14.46 -1.93
C LEU A 57 -1.41 -14.83 -3.29
N HIS A 58 -0.74 -14.49 -4.40
CA HIS A 58 -1.18 -14.80 -5.76
C HIS A 58 -0.43 -16.00 -6.36
N GLY A 59 0.41 -16.71 -5.58
CA GLY A 59 1.21 -17.83 -6.07
C GLY A 59 2.35 -17.42 -6.99
N LEU A 60 2.80 -16.17 -6.88
CA LEU A 60 3.94 -15.62 -7.63
C LEU A 60 5.15 -15.58 -6.68
N ASP A 61 6.01 -16.61 -6.74
CA ASP A 61 7.28 -16.72 -6.00
C ASP A 61 8.50 -16.59 -6.93
#